data_AF-A0A2A2RC64-F1
#
_entry.id   AF-A0A2A2RC64-F1
#
_cell.length_a   1.000
_cell.length_b   1.000
_cell.length_c   1.000
_cell.angle_alpha   90.00
_cell.angle_beta   90.00
_cell.angle_gamma   90.00
#
_symmetry.space_group_name_H-M   'P 1'
#
loop_
_entity.id
_entity.type
_entity.pdbx_description
1 polymer ?
#
loop_
_entity_poly.entity_id
_entity_poly.type
_entity_poly.pdbx_seq_one_letter_code
_entity_poly.pdbx_strand_id
1 'polypeptide(L)'
;MKRGDVAGSSWGRRNFLKSAASAVLLVEASGLPWREFFAPSARAADPVGVVRVALTDFPALASVSGSVHLTVAAPTPLYPVILTRTDTGTFAAVSSQCTHSGCIVNTYSDLDGSLLCTCHGSRFTAQGVVLTGPAGFDLTRYTARLVSAGVVEVEIPGIGFALAGALVNTTAGRRMRLTFPTTNALRYEIKRRTSMTTPAVTVPFSLTETGAANQTQLTGNGASATIYAEADAAAGFLSVSRF
;
A
#
# COMPACT_ATOMS: atom_id res chain seq x y z
N MET A 1 -22.49 -35.27 36.94
CA MET A 1 -22.04 -35.19 35.53
C MET A 1 -22.30 -33.78 35.01
N LYS A 2 -21.26 -32.94 34.96
CA LYS A 2 -21.34 -31.54 34.50
C LYS A 2 -21.25 -31.51 32.97
N ARG A 3 -22.20 -30.84 32.32
CA ARG A 3 -22.18 -30.54 30.87
C ARG A 3 -21.15 -29.43 30.64
N GLY A 4 -20.26 -29.66 29.67
CA GLY A 4 -19.17 -28.76 29.32
C GLY A 4 -19.67 -27.50 28.63
N ASP A 5 -19.14 -26.37 29.07
CA ASP A 5 -19.28 -25.06 28.46
C ASP A 5 -18.62 -25.04 27.08
N VAL A 6 -19.35 -24.54 26.09
CA VAL A 6 -18.83 -24.26 24.75
C VAL A 6 -18.00 -22.99 24.83
N ALA A 7 -16.68 -23.15 24.77
CA ALA A 7 -15.73 -22.04 24.66
C ALA A 7 -15.96 -21.27 23.35
N GLY A 8 -15.98 -19.95 23.46
CA GLY A 8 -16.40 -19.04 22.40
C GLY A 8 -15.49 -19.01 21.18
N SER A 9 -16.11 -18.86 20.01
CA SER A 9 -15.45 -18.29 18.83
C SER A 9 -15.34 -16.77 19.02
N SER A 10 -14.46 -16.34 19.92
CA SER A 10 -13.97 -14.97 19.90
C SER A 10 -13.20 -14.80 18.59
N TRP A 11 -13.81 -14.12 17.62
CA TRP A 11 -13.13 -13.60 16.44
C TRP A 11 -11.75 -13.06 16.86
N GLY A 12 -10.71 -13.76 16.41
CA GLY A 12 -9.34 -13.54 16.82
C GLY A 12 -8.86 -12.15 16.40
N ARG A 13 -8.70 -11.29 17.40
CA ARG A 13 -7.71 -10.21 17.55
C ARG A 13 -6.97 -9.79 16.26
N ARG A 14 -7.38 -8.63 15.73
CA ARG A 14 -6.53 -7.65 15.03
C ARG A 14 -5.74 -8.22 13.84
N ASN A 15 -6.42 -8.37 12.70
CA ASN A 15 -5.74 -8.22 11.42
C ASN A 15 -5.27 -6.76 11.31
N PHE A 16 -4.06 -6.51 11.79
CA PHE A 16 -3.37 -5.24 11.59
C PHE A 16 -3.10 -5.12 10.10
N LEU A 17 -3.88 -4.30 9.40
CA LEU A 17 -3.77 -4.05 7.96
C LEU A 17 -2.40 -3.44 7.67
N LYS A 18 -1.43 -4.24 7.22
CA LYS A 18 -0.16 -3.72 6.67
C LYS A 18 -0.26 -3.50 5.16
N SER A 19 -1.38 -3.00 4.68
CA SER A 19 -1.52 -2.60 3.28
C SER A 19 -1.17 -1.11 3.17
N ALA A 20 0.13 -0.81 3.08
CA ALA A 20 0.59 0.57 3.01
C ALA A 20 0.69 1.07 1.57
N ALA A 21 0.05 2.20 1.27
CA ALA A 21 0.24 2.91 0.00
C ALA A 21 1.43 3.86 0.10
N SER A 22 2.31 3.88 -0.90
CA SER A 22 3.53 4.68 -0.84
C SER A 22 3.71 5.64 -2.02
N ALA A 23 4.29 6.81 -1.74
CA ALA A 23 4.87 7.72 -2.74
C ALA A 23 6.39 7.69 -2.60
N VAL A 24 7.14 7.66 -3.72
CA VAL A 24 8.60 7.48 -3.74
C VAL A 24 9.29 8.65 -4.42
N LEU A 25 10.38 9.12 -3.83
CA LEU A 25 11.34 10.06 -4.40
C LEU A 25 12.69 9.37 -4.56
N LEU A 26 13.29 9.51 -5.74
CA LEU A 26 14.69 9.15 -5.96
C LEU A 26 15.58 10.28 -5.43
N VAL A 27 16.59 9.92 -4.64
CA VAL A 27 17.58 10.82 -4.07
C VAL A 27 18.94 10.44 -4.66
N GLU A 28 19.39 11.18 -5.66
CA GLU A 28 20.73 11.03 -6.22
C GLU A 28 21.71 11.96 -5.50
N ALA A 29 22.80 11.38 -4.96
CA ALA A 29 23.89 12.14 -4.38
C ALA A 29 24.91 12.50 -5.47
N SER A 30 24.57 13.46 -6.34
CA SER A 30 25.36 13.69 -7.57
C SER A 30 26.69 14.43 -7.37
N GLY A 31 27.08 14.84 -6.16
CA GLY A 31 28.42 15.42 -5.89
C GLY A 31 28.81 16.66 -6.72
N LEU A 32 27.91 17.20 -7.54
CA LEU A 32 28.16 18.28 -8.48
C LEU A 32 27.76 19.63 -7.89
N PRO A 33 28.45 20.73 -8.28
CA PRO A 33 28.16 22.06 -7.75
C PRO A 33 26.81 22.59 -8.27
N TRP A 34 25.82 22.51 -7.38
CA TRP A 34 24.59 23.32 -7.24
C TRP A 34 24.44 24.56 -8.13
N ARG A 35 24.09 24.36 -9.40
CA ARG A 35 23.20 25.29 -10.12
C ARG A 35 21.89 24.56 -10.38
N GLU A 36 20.92 24.87 -9.52
CA GLU A 36 19.48 24.85 -9.79
C GLU A 36 18.95 23.66 -10.62
N PHE A 37 19.17 22.44 -10.14
CA PHE A 37 18.20 21.39 -10.45
C PHE A 37 16.92 21.70 -9.67
N PHE A 38 16.00 22.39 -10.33
CA PHE A 38 14.58 22.25 -10.05
C PHE A 38 14.31 20.74 -10.04
N ALA A 39 14.28 20.11 -8.87
CA ALA A 39 13.61 18.83 -8.75
C ALA A 39 12.19 19.12 -9.23
N PRO A 40 11.75 18.60 -10.39
CA PRO A 40 10.36 18.75 -10.75
C PRO A 40 9.62 18.16 -9.56
N SER A 41 8.75 18.96 -8.93
CA SER A 41 7.76 18.41 -8.02
C SER A 41 7.02 17.40 -8.89
N ALA A 42 7.32 16.11 -8.75
CA ALA A 42 6.68 15.08 -9.52
C ALA A 42 5.21 15.04 -9.07
N ARG A 43 4.40 15.92 -9.67
CA ARG A 43 2.94 15.85 -9.61
C ARG A 43 2.58 14.76 -10.59
N ALA A 44 2.59 13.51 -10.13
CA ALA A 44 1.87 12.47 -10.85
C ALA A 44 0.42 12.95 -10.98
N ALA A 45 -0.04 13.13 -12.22
CA ALA A 45 -1.37 13.67 -12.54
C ALA A 45 -2.50 12.78 -12.01
N ASP A 46 -2.20 11.50 -11.76
CA ASP A 46 -2.95 10.60 -10.89
C ASP A 46 -1.92 9.68 -10.22
N PRO A 47 -1.55 9.90 -8.94
CA PRO A 47 -0.58 9.04 -8.30
C PRO A 47 -1.20 7.66 -8.10
N VAL A 48 -0.81 6.70 -8.94
CA VAL A 48 -1.02 5.28 -8.70
C VAL A 48 -0.29 4.94 -7.40
N GLY A 49 -1.05 4.49 -6.39
CA GLY A 49 -0.45 4.09 -5.13
C GLY A 49 -0.05 2.63 -5.18
N VAL A 50 1.16 2.34 -4.73
CA VAL A 50 1.65 0.96 -4.63
C VAL A 50 1.40 0.44 -3.22
N VAL A 51 0.57 -0.61 -3.13
CA VAL A 51 0.37 -1.39 -1.92
C VAL A 51 1.37 -2.54 -1.90
N ARG A 52 2.15 -2.63 -0.82
CA ARG A 52 3.11 -3.72 -0.62
C ARG A 52 2.52 -4.75 0.32
N VAL A 53 2.46 -6.00 -0.15
CA VAL A 53 1.90 -7.14 0.57
C VAL A 53 3.05 -8.10 0.84
N ALA A 54 3.45 -8.23 2.10
CA ALA A 54 4.38 -9.28 2.50
C ALA A 54 3.62 -10.60 2.62
N LEU A 55 4.02 -11.62 1.84
CA LEU A 55 3.35 -12.91 1.82
C LEU A 55 3.32 -13.59 3.20
N THR A 56 4.31 -13.29 4.05
CA THR A 56 4.38 -13.77 5.43
C THR A 56 3.26 -13.25 6.32
N ASP A 57 2.67 -12.09 6.00
CA ASP A 57 1.53 -11.54 6.74
C ASP A 57 0.19 -12.20 6.31
N PHE A 58 0.18 -12.97 5.22
CA PHE A 58 -1.03 -13.56 4.63
C PHE A 58 -0.82 -15.04 4.30
N PRO A 59 -0.96 -15.96 5.28
CA PRO A 59 -0.69 -17.39 5.10
C PRO A 59 -1.48 -18.03 3.95
N ALA A 60 -2.70 -17.55 3.66
CA ALA A 60 -3.49 -18.04 2.54
C ALA A 60 -2.75 -17.90 1.20
N LEU A 61 -1.96 -16.84 1.00
CA LEU A 61 -1.20 -16.59 -0.23
C LEU A 61 0.06 -17.47 -0.37
N ALA A 62 0.37 -18.31 0.62
CA ALA A 62 1.48 -19.26 0.53
C ALA A 62 1.24 -20.34 -0.54
N SER A 63 -0.02 -20.67 -0.82
CA SER A 63 -0.42 -21.69 -1.79
C SER A 63 -1.02 -21.08 -3.06
N VAL A 64 -0.87 -21.79 -4.18
CA VAL A 64 -1.67 -21.52 -5.39
C VAL A 64 -3.15 -21.66 -5.06
N SER A 65 -3.99 -20.83 -5.70
CA SER A 65 -5.42 -20.60 -5.40
C SER A 65 -5.69 -19.91 -4.07
N GLY A 66 -4.67 -19.63 -3.27
CA GLY A 66 -4.75 -18.81 -2.08
C GLY A 66 -5.27 -17.40 -2.38
N SER A 67 -6.26 -16.93 -1.62
CA SER A 67 -6.91 -15.64 -1.88
C SER A 67 -7.28 -14.91 -0.59
N VAL A 68 -7.12 -13.58 -0.59
CA VAL A 68 -7.40 -12.71 0.55
C VAL A 68 -8.08 -11.42 0.12
N HIS A 69 -8.83 -10.81 1.03
CA HIS A 69 -9.24 -9.42 0.92
C HIS A 69 -8.18 -8.50 1.53
N LEU A 70 -7.70 -7.55 0.75
CA LEU A 70 -6.82 -6.47 1.18
C LEU A 70 -7.65 -5.21 1.36
N THR A 71 -7.82 -4.79 2.62
CA THR A 71 -8.33 -3.45 2.91
C THR A 71 -7.17 -2.48 2.87
N VAL A 72 -7.31 -1.41 2.10
CA VAL A 72 -6.24 -0.43 1.85
C VAL A 72 -6.70 0.93 2.34
N ALA A 73 -5.82 1.59 3.10
CA ALA A 73 -6.08 2.95 3.56
C ALA A 73 -6.07 3.92 2.35
N ALA A 74 -7.23 4.50 2.06
CA ALA A 74 -7.48 5.34 0.90
C ALA A 74 -8.13 6.68 1.33
N PRO A 75 -7.94 7.77 0.55
CA PRO A 75 -8.55 9.07 0.85
C PRO A 75 -10.07 9.07 0.63
N THR A 76 -10.56 8.15 -0.20
CA THR A 76 -11.98 7.92 -0.47
C THR A 76 -12.33 6.47 -0.13
N PRO A 77 -13.61 6.14 0.11
CA PRO A 77 -14.04 4.76 0.27
C PRO A 77 -13.57 3.90 -0.90
N LEU A 78 -12.86 2.82 -0.57
CA LEU A 78 -12.33 1.87 -1.54
C LEU A 78 -12.82 0.48 -1.14
N TYR A 79 -13.38 -0.24 -2.11
CA TYR A 79 -13.71 -1.65 -1.91
C TYR A 79 -12.43 -2.46 -1.68
N PRO A 80 -12.47 -3.48 -0.81
CA PRO A 80 -11.32 -4.36 -0.64
C PRO A 80 -10.79 -4.89 -1.97
N VAL A 81 -9.48 -5.02 -2.09
CA VAL A 81 -8.86 -5.68 -3.24
C VAL A 81 -8.79 -7.17 -2.96
N ILE A 82 -9.32 -7.99 -3.85
CA ILE A 82 -9.12 -9.43 -3.81
C ILE A 82 -7.77 -9.71 -4.44
N LEU A 83 -6.82 -10.23 -3.66
CA LEU A 83 -5.53 -10.71 -4.15
C LEU A 83 -5.55 -12.23 -4.14
N THR A 84 -5.37 -12.85 -5.30
CA THR A 84 -5.33 -14.30 -5.48
C THR A 84 -3.99 -14.70 -6.07
N ARG A 85 -3.33 -15.71 -5.49
CA ARG A 85 -2.17 -16.35 -6.09
C ARG A 85 -2.62 -17.37 -7.12
N THR A 86 -2.52 -17.03 -8.39
CA THR A 86 -3.04 -17.86 -9.49
C THR A 86 -2.05 -18.91 -9.95
N ASP A 87 -0.75 -18.70 -9.71
CA ASP A 87 0.32 -19.67 -9.99
C ASP A 87 1.56 -19.35 -9.14
N THR A 88 2.63 -20.12 -9.31
CA THR A 88 3.95 -19.87 -8.74
C THR A 88 4.46 -18.52 -9.25
N GLY A 89 4.56 -17.55 -8.33
CA GLY A 89 5.03 -16.19 -8.63
C GLY A 89 4.01 -15.28 -9.34
N THR A 90 2.82 -15.78 -9.65
CA THR A 90 1.79 -15.04 -10.40
C THR A 90 0.59 -14.72 -9.51
N PHE A 91 0.13 -13.48 -9.57
CA PHE A 91 -0.96 -12.97 -8.75
C PHE A 91 -1.98 -12.20 -9.61
N ALA A 92 -3.26 -12.36 -9.29
CA ALA A 92 -4.34 -11.53 -9.78
C ALA A 92 -4.85 -10.62 -8.66
N ALA A 93 -5.00 -9.34 -8.95
CA ALA A 93 -5.60 -8.37 -8.04
C ALA A 93 -6.82 -7.72 -8.71
N VAL A 94 -7.97 -7.80 -8.05
CA VAL A 94 -9.23 -7.24 -8.57
C VAL A 94 -10.00 -6.50 -7.48
N SER A 95 -10.83 -5.53 -7.86
CA SER A 95 -11.81 -4.94 -6.95
C SER A 95 -12.81 -5.99 -6.48
N SER A 96 -13.14 -5.99 -5.19
CA SER A 96 -14.25 -6.81 -4.68
C SER A 96 -15.62 -6.20 -4.97
N GLN A 97 -15.71 -5.03 -5.62
CA GLN A 97 -17.00 -4.44 -5.97
C GLN A 97 -17.67 -5.23 -7.10
N CYS A 98 -18.73 -5.97 -6.78
CA CYS A 98 -19.54 -6.65 -7.77
C CYS A 98 -20.17 -5.64 -8.73
N THR A 99 -19.99 -5.84 -10.04
CA THR A 99 -20.52 -4.95 -11.10
C THR A 99 -22.03 -5.04 -11.30
N HIS A 100 -22.73 -5.91 -10.57
CA HIS A 100 -24.20 -5.95 -10.56
C HIS A 100 -24.81 -4.84 -9.70
N SER A 101 -24.53 -4.84 -8.39
CA SER A 101 -25.13 -3.90 -7.43
C SER A 101 -24.16 -3.46 -6.32
N GLY A 102 -22.85 -3.62 -6.54
CA GLY A 102 -21.84 -3.12 -5.61
C GLY A 102 -21.64 -3.92 -4.32
N CYS A 103 -22.14 -5.16 -4.24
CA CYS A 103 -21.80 -6.06 -3.13
C CYS A 103 -20.31 -6.41 -3.10
N ILE A 104 -19.78 -6.75 -1.92
CA ILE A 104 -18.43 -7.29 -1.78
C ILE A 104 -18.43 -8.74 -2.28
N VAL A 105 -17.63 -9.02 -3.30
CA VAL A 105 -17.36 -10.37 -3.83
C VAL A 105 -16.41 -11.10 -2.89
N ASN A 106 -16.71 -12.37 -2.61
CA ASN A 106 -15.86 -13.21 -1.76
C ASN A 106 -14.50 -13.51 -2.42
N THR A 107 -13.53 -13.89 -1.61
CA THR A 107 -12.23 -14.41 -2.08
C THR A 107 -12.41 -15.64 -2.96
N TYR A 108 -11.38 -15.95 -3.74
CA TYR A 108 -11.40 -17.09 -4.64
C TYR A 108 -11.56 -18.40 -3.87
N SER A 109 -12.49 -19.23 -4.32
CA SER A 109 -12.70 -20.58 -3.83
C SER A 109 -12.19 -21.55 -4.88
N ASP A 110 -11.20 -22.35 -4.52
CA ASP A 110 -10.65 -23.39 -5.39
C ASP A 110 -11.69 -24.49 -5.68
N LEU A 111 -12.55 -24.79 -4.69
CA LEU A 111 -13.65 -25.73 -4.83
C LEU A 111 -14.69 -25.26 -5.84
N ASP A 112 -15.02 -23.97 -5.82
CA ASP A 112 -16.01 -23.39 -6.75
C ASP A 112 -15.38 -22.90 -8.06
N GLY A 113 -14.04 -22.91 -8.17
CA GLY A 113 -13.29 -22.39 -9.30
C GLY A 113 -13.55 -20.91 -9.61
N SER A 114 -14.01 -20.12 -8.64
CA SER A 114 -14.52 -18.77 -8.90
C SER A 114 -14.47 -17.83 -7.69
N LEU A 115 -14.53 -16.53 -8.00
CA LEU A 115 -14.93 -15.47 -7.09
C LEU A 115 -16.46 -15.39 -7.08
N LEU A 116 -17.08 -15.62 -5.93
CA LEU A 116 -18.54 -15.64 -5.79
C LEU A 116 -19.08 -14.38 -5.11
N CYS A 117 -20.03 -13.72 -5.76
CA CYS A 117 -20.88 -12.72 -5.12
C CYS A 117 -22.11 -13.41 -4.52
N THR A 118 -22.19 -13.46 -3.19
CA THR A 118 -23.27 -14.15 -2.47
C THR A 118 -24.61 -13.41 -2.48
N CYS A 119 -24.64 -12.14 -2.92
CA CYS A 119 -25.90 -11.39 -2.98
C CYS A 119 -26.89 -11.97 -4.00
N HIS A 120 -26.41 -12.30 -5.21
CA HIS A 120 -27.27 -12.77 -6.31
C HIS A 120 -26.62 -13.87 -7.16
N GLY A 121 -25.47 -14.41 -6.72
CA GLY A 121 -24.83 -15.55 -7.36
C GLY A 121 -23.92 -15.22 -8.55
N SER A 122 -23.56 -13.95 -8.79
CA SER A 122 -22.59 -13.63 -9.85
C SER A 122 -21.24 -14.28 -9.57
N ARG A 123 -20.64 -14.85 -10.61
CA ARG A 123 -19.34 -15.53 -10.53
C ARG A 123 -18.34 -14.89 -11.46
N PHE A 124 -17.09 -14.84 -11.03
CA PHE A 124 -15.97 -14.33 -11.81
C PHE A 124 -14.78 -15.28 -11.73
N THR A 125 -13.89 -15.27 -12.72
CA THR A 125 -12.59 -15.94 -12.63
C THR A 125 -11.72 -15.28 -11.57
N ALA A 126 -10.60 -15.91 -11.19
CA ALA A 126 -9.61 -15.27 -10.33
C ALA A 126 -9.08 -13.93 -10.89
N GLN A 127 -9.09 -13.75 -12.21
CA GLN A 127 -8.72 -12.53 -12.90
C GLN A 127 -9.87 -11.51 -13.03
N GLY A 128 -11.05 -11.83 -12.48
CA GLY A 128 -12.21 -10.94 -12.49
C GLY A 128 -13.06 -10.99 -13.76
N VAL A 129 -12.81 -11.94 -14.67
CA VAL A 129 -13.66 -12.14 -15.86
C VAL A 129 -15.02 -12.63 -15.40
N VAL A 130 -16.11 -12.03 -15.86
CA VAL A 130 -17.46 -12.53 -15.54
C VAL A 130 -17.67 -13.93 -16.13
N LEU A 131 -18.13 -14.86 -15.29
CA LEU A 131 -18.49 -16.23 -15.66
C LEU A 131 -20.00 -16.43 -15.66
N THR A 132 -20.69 -15.83 -14.69
CA THR A 132 -22.14 -15.99 -14.52
C THR A 132 -22.72 -14.70 -13.96
N GLY A 133 -23.83 -14.26 -14.54
CA GLY A 133 -24.57 -13.06 -14.13
C GLY A 133 -25.25 -13.20 -12.76
N PRO A 134 -25.99 -12.17 -12.31
CA PRO A 134 -26.49 -11.03 -13.09
C PRO A 134 -25.48 -9.91 -13.38
N ALA A 135 -24.26 -9.95 -12.85
CA ALA A 135 -23.19 -9.04 -13.27
C ALA A 135 -22.99 -9.09 -14.80
N GLY A 136 -22.96 -7.92 -15.45
CA GLY A 136 -22.77 -7.78 -16.90
C GLY A 136 -21.36 -7.40 -17.34
N PHE A 137 -20.47 -7.11 -16.38
CA PHE A 137 -19.12 -6.61 -16.64
C PHE A 137 -18.09 -7.29 -15.75
N ASP A 138 -16.85 -7.38 -16.23
CA ASP A 138 -15.68 -7.82 -15.47
C ASP A 138 -15.45 -6.93 -14.23
N LEU A 139 -14.84 -7.52 -13.19
CA LEU A 139 -14.32 -6.75 -12.07
C LEU A 139 -13.15 -5.88 -12.50
N THR A 140 -13.03 -4.68 -11.92
CA THR A 140 -11.86 -3.82 -12.11
C THR A 140 -10.59 -4.57 -11.72
N ARG A 141 -9.60 -4.61 -12.60
CA ARG A 141 -8.30 -5.26 -12.37
C ARG A 141 -7.25 -4.24 -11.95
N TYR A 142 -6.35 -4.68 -11.10
CA TYR A 142 -5.17 -3.92 -10.67
C TYR A 142 -3.91 -4.68 -11.08
N THR A 143 -2.84 -3.95 -11.40
CA THR A 143 -1.55 -4.56 -11.69
C THR A 143 -0.97 -5.13 -10.40
N ALA A 144 -0.68 -6.43 -10.39
CA ALA A 144 -0.01 -7.10 -9.28
C ALA A 144 1.28 -7.77 -9.77
N ARG A 145 2.38 -7.58 -9.03
CA ARG A 145 3.69 -8.13 -9.39
C ARG A 145 4.46 -8.61 -8.17
N LEU A 146 5.08 -9.78 -8.27
CA LEU A 146 6.06 -10.23 -7.29
C LEU A 146 7.37 -9.48 -7.52
N VAL A 147 7.81 -8.68 -6.55
CA VAL A 147 9.02 -7.84 -6.69
C VAL A 147 10.24 -8.38 -5.93
N SER A 148 10.00 -9.29 -5.00
CA SER A 148 11.04 -10.07 -4.30
C SER A 148 10.44 -11.39 -3.84
N ALA A 149 11.26 -12.31 -3.32
CA ALA A 149 10.83 -13.67 -2.95
C ALA A 149 9.63 -13.76 -1.99
N GLY A 150 9.23 -12.66 -1.34
CA GLY A 150 8.08 -12.63 -0.42
C GLY A 150 7.25 -11.35 -0.44
N VAL A 151 7.41 -10.47 -1.44
CA VAL A 151 6.65 -9.21 -1.50
C VAL A 151 5.96 -9.04 -2.84
N VAL A 152 4.63 -8.86 -2.79
CA VAL A 152 3.81 -8.51 -3.94
C VAL A 152 3.48 -7.02 -3.88
N GLU A 153 3.67 -6.33 -4.99
CA GLU A 153 3.21 -4.96 -5.17
C GLU A 153 1.91 -4.96 -5.96
N VAL A 154 0.91 -4.23 -5.47
CA VAL A 154 -0.37 -3.99 -6.15
C VAL A 154 -0.51 -2.51 -6.42
N GLU A 155 -0.69 -2.14 -7.68
CA GLU A 155 -0.88 -0.77 -8.13
C GLU A 155 -2.37 -0.42 -8.14
N ILE A 156 -2.76 0.53 -7.30
CA ILE A 156 -4.16 0.96 -7.15
C ILE A 156 -4.26 2.44 -7.55
N PRO A 157 -5.02 2.77 -8.60
CA PRO A 157 -5.29 4.15 -8.97
C PRO A 157 -5.99 4.93 -7.84
N GLY A 158 -5.67 6.23 -7.72
CA GLY A 158 -6.39 7.15 -6.83
C GLY A 158 -6.04 7.07 -5.34
N ILE A 159 -5.13 6.17 -4.91
CA ILE A 159 -4.69 6.10 -3.51
C ILE A 159 -3.29 6.66 -3.26
N GLY A 160 -2.51 6.92 -4.31
CA GLY A 160 -1.22 7.58 -4.17
C GLY A 160 -1.39 9.06 -3.80
N PHE A 161 -0.29 9.73 -3.53
CA PHE A 161 -0.29 11.16 -3.19
C PHE A 161 0.98 11.84 -3.70
N ALA A 162 0.89 13.15 -3.94
CA ALA A 162 2.04 13.94 -4.34
C ALA A 162 3.06 14.03 -3.20
N LEU A 163 4.32 13.81 -3.52
CA LEU A 163 5.44 13.93 -2.60
C LEU A 163 6.46 14.89 -3.18
N ALA A 164 6.64 16.04 -2.52
CA ALA A 164 7.66 17.02 -2.87
C ALA A 164 8.86 16.86 -1.94
N GLY A 165 10.06 16.79 -2.49
CA GLY A 165 11.30 16.68 -1.72
C GLY A 165 12.28 17.79 -2.08
N ALA A 166 12.97 18.32 -1.07
CA ALA A 166 14.06 19.28 -1.26
C ALA A 166 15.17 19.04 -0.22
N LEU A 167 16.42 19.05 -0.66
CA LEU A 167 17.56 19.14 0.25
C LEU A 167 17.67 20.56 0.78
N VAL A 168 17.74 20.70 2.11
CA VAL A 168 17.89 21.97 2.81
C VAL A 168 19.11 21.92 3.73
N ASN A 169 19.86 23.01 3.79
CA ASN A 169 20.94 23.18 4.75
C ASN A 169 20.38 23.94 5.95
N THR A 170 20.35 23.29 7.11
CA THR A 170 19.85 23.89 8.35
C THR A 170 21.01 24.06 9.33
N THR A 171 20.77 24.79 10.42
CA THR A 171 21.72 24.89 11.52
C THR A 171 21.96 23.55 12.23
N ALA A 172 21.06 22.58 12.07
CA ALA A 172 21.17 21.23 12.62
C ALA A 172 21.84 20.23 11.65
N GLY A 173 22.25 20.69 10.46
CA GLY A 173 22.86 19.85 9.42
C GLY A 173 22.04 19.82 8.12
N ARG A 174 22.49 18.99 7.17
CA ARG A 174 21.80 18.83 5.89
C ARG A 174 20.61 17.90 6.06
N ARG A 175 19.43 18.34 5.61
CA ARG A 175 18.18 17.60 5.76
C ARG A 175 17.42 17.46 4.46
N MET A 176 16.61 16.40 4.36
CA MET A 176 15.60 16.24 3.32
C MET A 176 14.27 16.75 3.87
N ARG A 177 13.79 17.88 3.33
CA ARG A 177 12.45 18.39 3.55
C ARG A 177 11.48 17.65 2.63
N LEU A 178 10.51 16.96 3.20
CA LEU A 178 9.45 16.27 2.48
C LEU A 178 8.11 16.93 2.78
N THR A 179 7.36 17.28 1.74
CA THR A 179 6.02 17.88 1.85
C THR A 179 5.02 17.04 1.07
N PHE A 180 3.91 16.67 1.72
CA PHE A 180 2.87 15.83 1.13
C PHE A 180 1.50 16.07 1.78
N PRO A 181 0.38 15.85 1.07
CA PRO A 181 -0.95 15.94 1.65
C PRO A 181 -1.19 14.77 2.61
N THR A 182 -1.85 15.05 3.73
CA THR A 182 -2.29 13.99 4.66
C THR A 182 -3.80 13.83 4.63
N THR A 183 -4.25 12.59 4.76
CA THR A 183 -5.63 12.21 5.07
C THR A 183 -5.81 12.15 6.58
N ASN A 184 -6.95 12.63 7.09
CA ASN A 184 -7.27 12.63 8.51
C ASN A 184 -7.19 11.20 9.11
N ALA A 185 -6.61 11.10 10.31
CA ALA A 185 -6.45 9.88 11.12
C ALA A 185 -5.58 8.76 10.53
N LEU A 186 -5.15 8.83 9.27
CA LEU A 186 -4.19 7.88 8.71
C LEU A 186 -2.78 8.15 9.22
N ARG A 187 -1.97 7.10 9.37
CA ARG A 187 -0.60 7.23 9.85
C ARG A 187 0.37 7.20 8.67
N TYR A 188 1.46 7.93 8.81
CA TYR A 188 2.50 8.07 7.81
C TYR A 188 3.84 7.73 8.43
N GLU A 189 4.68 7.03 7.68
CA GLU A 189 6.07 6.75 8.03
C GLU A 189 6.99 7.03 6.83
N ILE A 190 8.24 7.40 7.12
CA ILE A 190 9.27 7.51 6.09
C ILE A 190 10.05 6.20 6.03
N LYS A 191 10.26 5.69 4.83
CA LYS A 191 11.19 4.60 4.57
C LYS A 191 12.30 5.03 3.65
N ARG A 192 13.47 4.41 3.81
CA ARG A 192 14.58 4.51 2.86
C ARG A 192 14.93 3.14 2.31
N ARG A 193 15.33 3.11 1.05
CA ARG A 193 15.97 1.97 0.38
C ARG A 193 17.23 2.47 -0.34
N THR A 194 18.29 1.68 -0.38
CA THR A 194 19.49 2.02 -1.17
C THR A 194 19.39 1.50 -2.61
N SER A 195 18.50 0.54 -2.86
CA SER A 195 18.11 0.07 -4.19
C SER A 195 16.65 -0.39 -4.23
N MET A 196 16.10 -0.63 -5.42
CA MET A 196 14.73 -1.14 -5.58
C MET A 196 14.50 -2.53 -4.96
N THR A 197 15.54 -3.32 -4.76
CA THR A 197 15.46 -4.69 -4.23
C THR A 197 15.75 -4.78 -2.73
N THR A 198 16.51 -3.84 -2.16
CA THR A 198 16.84 -3.83 -0.72
C THR A 198 15.61 -3.63 0.18
N PRO A 199 15.51 -4.30 1.34
CA PRO A 199 14.46 -4.01 2.31
C PRO A 199 14.44 -2.54 2.74
N ALA A 200 13.25 -2.00 2.99
CA ALA A 200 13.08 -0.61 3.39
C ALA A 200 13.27 -0.44 4.90
N VAL A 201 14.02 0.60 5.31
CA VAL A 201 14.30 0.91 6.72
C VAL A 201 13.55 2.18 7.12
N THR A 202 12.94 2.19 8.32
CA THR A 202 12.29 3.38 8.87
C THR A 202 13.29 4.50 9.10
N VAL A 203 12.98 5.70 8.61
CA VAL A 203 13.80 6.89 8.79
C VAL A 203 13.12 7.80 9.81
N PRO A 204 13.81 8.16 10.91
CA PRO A 204 13.26 9.12 11.85
C PRO A 204 13.31 10.54 11.25
N PHE A 205 12.40 11.39 11.70
CA PHE A 205 12.23 12.75 11.18
C PHE A 205 11.80 13.73 12.28
N SER A 206 11.87 15.02 11.94
CA SER A 206 11.35 16.12 12.74
C SER A 206 10.21 16.84 12.01
N LEU A 207 9.31 17.46 12.77
CA LEU A 207 8.26 18.34 12.21
C LEU A 207 8.72 19.78 12.05
N THR A 208 9.88 20.13 12.62
CA THR A 208 10.48 21.45 12.49
C THR A 208 11.85 21.34 11.84
N GLU A 209 12.28 22.41 11.20
CA GLU A 209 13.52 22.43 10.42
C GLU A 209 14.76 22.15 11.28
N THR A 210 14.76 22.61 12.52
CA THR A 210 15.89 22.51 13.47
C THR A 210 15.67 21.51 14.60
N GLY A 211 14.46 20.93 14.73
CA GLY A 211 14.13 20.00 15.81
C GLY A 211 14.88 18.66 15.68
N ALA A 212 14.96 17.92 16.79
CA ALA A 212 15.52 16.57 16.76
C ALA A 212 14.69 15.65 15.84
N ALA A 213 15.36 14.83 15.04
CA ALA A 213 14.72 13.82 14.19
C ALA A 213 14.48 12.54 15.01
N ASN A 214 13.46 12.56 15.87
CA ASN A 214 13.14 11.47 16.80
C ASN A 214 11.74 10.87 16.60
N GLN A 215 10.96 11.39 15.65
CA GLN A 215 9.66 10.84 15.30
C GLN A 215 9.81 9.81 14.19
N THR A 216 9.03 8.74 14.26
CA THR A 216 8.99 7.71 13.20
C THR A 216 7.63 7.59 12.53
N GLN A 217 6.61 8.26 13.09
CA GLN A 217 5.24 8.26 12.59
C GLN A 217 4.60 9.64 12.73
N LEU A 218 3.77 9.99 11.76
CA LEU A 218 2.92 11.19 11.76
C LEU A 218 1.47 10.76 11.59
N THR A 219 0.56 11.27 12.41
CA THR A 219 -0.89 11.11 12.18
C THR A 219 -1.39 12.29 11.34
N GLY A 220 -2.03 11.98 10.22
CA GLY A 220 -2.58 12.98 9.32
C GLY A 220 -3.80 13.69 9.89
N ASN A 221 -3.97 14.94 9.50
CA ASN A 221 -5.07 15.81 9.95
C ASN A 221 -5.91 16.37 8.78
N GLY A 222 -5.66 15.92 7.54
CA GLY A 222 -6.32 16.45 6.35
C GLY A 222 -5.56 17.59 5.65
N ALA A 223 -4.55 18.18 6.30
CA ALA A 223 -3.72 19.24 5.74
C ALA A 223 -2.43 18.68 5.14
N SER A 224 -1.67 19.54 4.45
CA SER A 224 -0.31 19.20 4.02
C SER A 224 0.63 19.17 5.22
N ALA A 225 1.43 18.10 5.30
CA ALA A 225 2.50 17.97 6.28
C ALA A 225 3.85 18.32 5.65
N THR A 226 4.75 18.87 6.46
CA THR A 226 6.17 19.02 6.11
C THR A 226 7.00 18.37 7.20
N ILE A 227 7.92 17.51 6.81
CA ILE A 227 8.81 16.78 7.72
C ILE A 227 10.25 16.88 7.23
N TYR A 228 11.19 16.72 8.16
CA TYR A 228 12.62 16.87 7.93
C TYR A 228 13.33 15.59 8.38
N ALA A 229 13.83 14.82 7.42
CA ALA A 229 14.65 13.65 7.68
C ALA A 229 16.13 14.02 7.49
N GLU A 230 17.02 13.36 8.24
CA GLU A 230 18.46 13.59 8.05
C GLU A 230 18.90 13.18 6.64
N ALA A 231 19.63 14.06 5.96
CA ALA A 231 20.16 13.79 4.62
C ALA A 231 21.51 13.09 4.75
N ASP A 232 21.49 11.77 4.79
CA ASP A 232 22.69 10.96 4.59
C ASP A 232 23.27 11.15 3.18
N ALA A 233 24.57 10.96 3.02
CA ALA A 233 25.30 11.07 1.77
C ALA A 233 25.02 9.92 0.78
N ALA A 234 24.45 8.80 1.25
CA ALA A 234 24.15 7.65 0.39
C ALA A 234 22.97 7.93 -0.57
N ALA A 235 23.20 7.76 -1.88
CA ALA A 235 22.15 7.75 -2.88
C ALA A 235 21.12 6.63 -2.61
N GLY A 236 19.86 6.88 -2.91
CA GLY A 236 18.80 5.89 -2.67
C GLY A 236 17.40 6.44 -2.93
N PHE A 237 16.41 5.75 -2.38
CA PHE A 237 14.99 6.08 -2.52
C PHE A 237 14.42 6.39 -1.15
N LEU A 238 13.75 7.53 -1.03
CA LEU A 238 12.89 7.83 0.12
C LEU A 238 11.45 7.61 -0.28
N SER A 239 10.68 6.97 0.57
CA SER A 239 9.24 6.84 0.38
C SER A 239 8.49 7.27 1.61
N VAL A 240 7.34 7.88 1.40
CA VAL A 240 6.35 8.09 2.46
C VAL A 240 5.27 7.04 2.28
N SER A 241 5.04 6.25 3.32
CA SER A 241 4.07 5.15 3.34
C SER A 241 2.93 5.50 4.28
N ARG A 242 1.69 5.23 3.86
CA ARG A 242 0.46 5.48 4.62
C ARG A 242 -0.24 4.17 4.99
N PHE A 243 -0.69 4.04 6.23
CA PHE A 243 -1.37 2.85 6.79
C PHE A 243 -2.38 3.20 7.88
#